data_AF-A0A3S0FN47-F1
#
_entry.id   AF-A0A3S0FN47-F1
#
_cell.length_a   1.000
_cell.length_b   1.000
_cell.length_c   1.000
_cell.angle_alpha   90.00
_cell.angle_beta   90.00
_cell.angle_gamma   90.00
#
_symmetry.space_group_name_H-M   'P 1'
#
loop_
_entity.id
_entity.type
_entity.pdbx_description
1 polymer ?
#
loop_
_entity_poly.entity_id
_entity_poly.type
_entity_poly.pdbx_seq_one_letter_code
_entity_poly.pdbx_strand_id
1 'polypeptide(L)'
;MSKIALPFAWLLSAVAAFAPVTPVSLTYSDPALAHDWYPMECCHGMDCAPVDKVEVLPGAAMATFGLPPQTGPSEMLVTTRHGTVLVPADFPRRESKDNRMHVCMRPTGNGGMRLLCIFMPPST
;
A
#
# COMPACT_ATOMS: atom_id res chain seq x y z
N MET A 1 -76.06 -13.45 -44.18
CA MET A 1 -76.56 -12.13 -43.77
C MET A 1 -76.12 -11.85 -42.34
N SER A 2 -75.60 -10.65 -42.10
CA SER A 2 -75.34 -9.96 -40.79
C SER A 2 -74.31 -10.59 -39.85
N LYS A 3 -73.07 -10.05 -39.75
CA LYS A 3 -72.59 -8.82 -39.05
C LYS A 3 -72.82 -8.86 -37.53
N ILE A 4 -71.73 -8.62 -36.77
CA ILE A 4 -71.56 -7.82 -35.53
C ILE A 4 -70.16 -8.21 -34.98
N ALA A 5 -69.11 -7.42 -35.23
CA ALA A 5 -68.64 -6.21 -34.54
C ALA A 5 -67.70 -6.50 -33.34
N LEU A 6 -66.42 -6.14 -33.57
CA LEU A 6 -65.28 -5.91 -32.67
C LEU A 6 -65.64 -4.94 -31.51
N PRO A 7 -64.89 -4.85 -30.37
CA PRO A 7 -63.63 -4.10 -30.46
C PRO A 7 -62.52 -4.34 -29.42
N PHE A 8 -61.33 -3.92 -29.88
CA PHE A 8 -60.35 -3.08 -29.19
C PHE A 8 -59.69 -3.54 -27.91
N ALA A 9 -58.35 -3.57 -28.03
CA ALA A 9 -57.37 -3.15 -27.03
C ALA A 9 -57.36 -4.03 -25.77
N TRP A 10 -56.22 -4.54 -25.34
CA TRP A 10 -55.13 -3.79 -24.76
C TRP A 10 -54.01 -4.81 -24.60
N LEU A 11 -52.78 -4.43 -24.92
CA LEU A 11 -51.56 -4.77 -24.17
C LEU A 11 -50.38 -4.28 -25.01
N LEU A 12 -50.06 -2.99 -24.87
CA LEU A 12 -48.73 -2.49 -25.20
C LEU A 12 -47.74 -3.21 -24.27
N SER A 13 -46.88 -4.03 -24.86
CA SER A 13 -45.70 -4.54 -24.17
C SER A 13 -44.74 -3.37 -23.93
N ALA A 14 -44.57 -3.00 -22.67
CA ALA A 14 -43.52 -2.09 -22.23
C ALA A 14 -42.17 -2.76 -22.47
N VAL A 15 -41.40 -2.25 -23.44
CA VAL A 15 -40.00 -2.62 -23.63
C VAL A 15 -39.21 -1.98 -22.50
N ALA A 16 -38.81 -2.76 -21.51
CA ALA A 16 -37.93 -2.31 -20.44
C ALA A 16 -36.54 -2.00 -21.04
N ALA A 17 -36.15 -0.73 -20.98
CA ALA A 17 -34.81 -0.29 -21.35
C ALA A 17 -33.79 -0.82 -20.32
N PHE A 18 -33.01 -1.83 -20.71
CA PHE A 18 -31.86 -2.28 -19.94
C PHE A 18 -30.72 -1.25 -20.11
N ALA A 19 -30.48 -0.44 -19.09
CA ALA A 19 -29.29 0.40 -19.02
C ALA A 19 -28.03 -0.48 -18.83
N PRO A 20 -26.93 -0.25 -19.56
CA PRO A 20 -25.70 -1.00 -19.39
C PRO A 20 -25.03 -0.63 -18.06
N VAL A 21 -25.00 -1.56 -17.12
CA VAL A 21 -24.19 -1.46 -15.90
C VAL A 21 -22.72 -1.62 -16.32
N THR A 22 -21.98 -0.52 -16.36
CA THR A 22 -20.54 -0.57 -16.58
C THR A 22 -19.86 -1.21 -15.36
N PRO A 23 -19.07 -2.28 -15.52
CA PRO A 23 -18.36 -2.89 -14.40
C PRO A 23 -17.23 -1.94 -13.97
N VAL A 24 -17.47 -1.14 -12.94
CA VAL A 24 -16.43 -0.40 -12.23
C VAL A 24 -15.58 -1.42 -11.49
N SER A 25 -14.40 -1.74 -12.04
CA SER A 25 -13.42 -2.61 -11.37
C SER A 25 -12.79 -1.84 -10.22
N LEU A 26 -13.33 -2.03 -9.02
CA LEU A 26 -12.73 -1.57 -7.78
C LEU A 26 -11.52 -2.47 -7.46
N THR A 27 -10.31 -2.01 -7.74
CA THR A 27 -9.10 -2.67 -7.26
C THR A 27 -9.02 -2.50 -5.74
N TYR A 28 -9.55 -3.48 -5.00
CA TYR A 28 -9.43 -3.57 -3.56
C TYR A 28 -7.98 -3.96 -3.22
N SER A 29 -7.19 -2.99 -2.76
CA SER A 29 -5.84 -3.25 -2.26
C SER A 29 -5.96 -3.82 -0.85
N ASP A 30 -6.03 -5.15 -0.75
CA ASP A 30 -6.08 -5.83 0.54
C ASP A 30 -4.72 -5.66 1.24
N PRO A 31 -4.66 -5.05 2.43
CA PRO A 31 -3.39 -4.87 3.14
C PRO A 31 -2.73 -6.21 3.49
N ALA A 32 -3.47 -7.33 3.51
CA ALA A 32 -2.87 -8.66 3.66
C ALA A 32 -2.02 -9.07 2.44
N LEU A 33 -2.41 -8.66 1.23
CA LEU A 33 -1.67 -8.98 -0.01
C LEU A 33 -0.37 -8.17 -0.15
N ALA A 34 -0.28 -7.00 0.49
CA ALA A 34 0.91 -6.17 0.43
C ALA A 34 2.17 -6.87 0.97
N HIS A 35 1.99 -7.81 1.90
CA HIS A 35 3.10 -8.54 2.49
C HIS A 35 3.60 -9.70 1.61
N ASP A 36 2.76 -10.24 0.74
CA ASP A 36 3.10 -11.33 -0.20
C ASP A 36 3.81 -10.81 -1.46
N TRP A 37 3.66 -9.52 -1.74
CA TRP A 37 4.28 -8.89 -2.91
C TRP A 37 5.78 -8.76 -2.80
N TYR A 38 6.31 -8.71 -1.58
CA TYR A 38 7.72 -8.49 -1.33
C TYR A 38 8.45 -9.81 -1.12
N PRO A 39 9.71 -9.88 -1.58
CA PRO A 39 10.41 -11.16 -1.61
C PRO A 39 10.79 -11.60 -0.19
N MET A 40 10.82 -12.91 0.02
CA MET A 40 10.96 -13.52 1.36
C MET A 40 12.27 -13.14 2.05
N GLU A 41 13.34 -12.81 1.30
CA GLU A 41 14.57 -12.31 1.91
C GLU A 41 14.41 -10.96 2.62
N CYS A 42 13.38 -10.19 2.24
CA CYS A 42 13.06 -8.89 2.83
C CYS A 42 11.97 -8.99 3.90
N CYS A 43 10.89 -9.71 3.62
CA CYS A 43 9.69 -9.68 4.46
C CYS A 43 9.09 -11.09 4.55
N HIS A 44 8.85 -11.60 5.76
CA HIS A 44 8.21 -12.91 5.97
C HIS A 44 6.70 -12.76 6.20
N GLY A 45 6.01 -12.02 5.33
CA GLY A 45 4.55 -11.87 5.35
C GLY A 45 3.96 -11.00 6.48
N MET A 46 4.66 -10.78 7.60
CA MET A 46 4.15 -9.97 8.73
C MET A 46 5.12 -8.90 9.21
N ASP A 47 6.33 -8.85 8.64
CA ASP A 47 7.36 -7.87 9.00
C ASP A 47 7.22 -6.55 8.22
N CYS A 48 6.39 -6.55 7.16
CA CYS A 48 6.22 -5.42 6.26
C CYS A 48 5.07 -4.52 6.72
N ALA A 49 5.28 -3.21 6.72
CA ALA A 49 4.20 -2.25 6.89
C ALA A 49 4.41 -1.00 6.03
N PRO A 50 3.30 -0.35 5.63
CA PRO A 50 3.37 0.98 5.07
C PRO A 50 3.95 1.95 6.09
N VAL A 51 4.68 2.95 5.59
CA VAL A 51 5.25 4.02 6.40
C VAL A 51 4.17 5.02 6.79
N ASP A 52 4.05 5.28 8.09
CA ASP A 52 3.13 6.25 8.65
C ASP A 52 3.79 7.63 8.79
N LYS A 53 5.09 7.67 9.10
CA LYS A 53 5.86 8.91 9.26
C LYS A 53 7.31 8.74 8.82
N VAL A 54 7.83 9.74 8.12
CA VAL A 54 9.25 9.87 7.77
C VAL A 54 9.76 11.18 8.37
N GLU A 55 10.83 11.11 9.14
CA GLU A 55 11.60 12.26 9.57
C GLU A 55 13.00 12.18 8.98
N VAL A 56 13.43 13.23 8.29
CA VAL A 56 14.78 13.29 7.73
C VAL A 56 15.69 13.92 8.77
N LEU A 57 16.65 13.14 9.27
CA LEU A 57 17.59 13.57 10.29
C LEU A 57 18.90 14.01 9.64
N PRO A 58 19.48 15.15 10.07
CA PRO A 58 20.88 15.46 9.79
C PRO A 58 21.76 14.37 10.42
N GLY A 59 22.83 13.93 9.76
CA GLY A 59 23.69 12.84 10.26
C GLY A 59 24.24 13.04 11.69
N ALA A 60 24.32 14.29 12.16
CA ALA A 60 24.70 14.61 13.55
C ALA A 60 23.62 14.24 14.60
N ALA A 61 22.34 14.16 14.23
CA ALA A 61 21.23 13.79 15.10
C ALA A 61 21.21 12.28 15.44
N MET A 62 22.15 11.50 14.90
CA MET A 62 22.33 10.08 15.21
C MET A 62 23.02 9.81 16.53
N ALA A 63 23.88 10.73 16.96
CA ALA A 63 24.59 10.61 18.24
C ALA A 63 23.60 10.54 19.42
N THR A 64 22.41 11.15 19.30
CA THR A 64 21.37 11.08 20.34
C THR A 64 20.66 9.73 20.40
N PHE A 65 20.79 8.88 19.38
CA PHE A 65 20.29 7.50 19.36
C PHE A 65 21.35 6.47 19.73
N GLY A 66 22.53 6.90 20.20
CA GLY A 66 23.61 6.00 20.63
C GLY A 66 24.26 5.20 19.49
N LEU A 67 23.98 5.59 18.25
CA LEU A 67 24.60 5.02 17.06
C LEU A 67 25.87 5.82 16.72
N PRO A 68 26.91 5.18 16.18
CA PRO A 68 28.12 5.89 15.79
C PRO A 68 27.78 7.02 14.81
N PRO A 69 28.41 8.20 14.93
CA PRO A 69 28.17 9.30 14.00
C PRO A 69 28.51 8.84 12.57
N GLN A 70 27.47 8.60 11.78
CA GLN A 70 27.61 8.23 10.38
C GLN A 70 27.85 9.52 9.59
N THR A 71 29.02 9.64 8.97
CA THR A 71 29.41 10.78 8.11
C THR A 71 28.78 10.66 6.71
N GLY A 72 27.47 10.40 6.68
CA GLY A 72 26.69 10.15 5.47
C GLY A 72 25.62 11.22 5.20
N PRO A 73 24.95 11.17 4.03
CA PRO A 73 23.78 12.00 3.72
C PRO A 73 22.67 11.81 4.76
N SER A 74 21.69 12.72 4.78
CA SER A 74 20.57 12.69 5.71
C SER A 74 19.91 11.30 5.79
N GLU A 75 19.85 10.75 7.00
CA GLU A 75 19.21 9.46 7.27
C GLU A 75 17.71 9.68 7.55
N MET A 76 16.90 8.63 7.36
CA MET A 76 15.46 8.72 7.61
C MET A 76 15.10 7.95 8.87
N LEU A 77 14.46 8.59 9.83
CA LEU A 77 13.76 7.92 10.91
C LEU A 77 12.35 7.60 10.43
N VAL A 78 12.06 6.31 10.29
CA VAL A 78 10.82 5.82 9.69
C VAL A 78 9.98 5.11 10.75
N THR A 79 8.73 5.55 10.88
CA THR A 79 7.75 4.96 11.81
C THR A 79 6.68 4.21 11.03
N THR A 80 6.36 3.02 11.51
CA THR A 80 5.28 2.15 11.04
C THR A 80 4.49 1.63 12.23
N ARG A 81 3.39 0.89 11.98
CA ARG A 81 2.69 0.10 13.00
C ARG A 81 3.58 -0.87 13.81
N HIS A 82 4.74 -1.29 13.29
CA HIS A 82 5.65 -2.20 14.00
C HIS A 82 6.63 -1.48 14.94
N GLY A 83 6.77 -0.16 14.77
CA GLY A 83 7.70 0.66 15.53
C GLY A 83 8.48 1.61 14.63
N THR A 84 9.53 2.16 15.20
CA THR A 84 10.39 3.15 14.56
C THR A 84 11.76 2.56 14.32
N VAL A 85 12.29 2.76 13.12
CA VAL A 85 13.63 2.31 12.73
C VAL A 85 14.34 3.39 11.95
N LEU A 86 15.66 3.44 12.09
CA LEU A 86 16.51 4.28 11.29
C LEU A 86 16.83 3.61 9.95
N VAL A 87 16.77 4.39 8.88
CA VAL A 87 17.15 4.01 7.53
C VAL A 87 18.37 4.84 7.11
N PRO A 88 19.56 4.22 7.04
CA PRO A 88 20.77 4.88 6.56
C PRO A 88 20.64 5.39 5.13
N ALA A 89 21.37 6.45 4.81
CA ALA A 89 21.32 7.04 3.47
C ALA A 89 21.87 6.10 2.39
N ASP A 90 22.85 5.26 2.71
CA ASP A 90 23.46 4.26 1.84
C ASP A 90 22.69 2.92 1.81
N PHE A 91 21.61 2.80 2.60
CA PHE A 91 20.83 1.57 2.66
C PHE A 91 20.17 1.24 1.31
N PRO A 92 20.24 -0.02 0.81
CA PRO A 92 19.64 -0.40 -0.46
C PRO A 92 18.13 -0.13 -0.49
N ARG A 93 17.70 0.68 -1.46
CA ARG A 93 16.28 1.00 -1.69
C ARG A 93 15.75 0.17 -2.86
N ARG A 94 14.57 -0.39 -2.69
CA ARG A 94 13.85 -1.14 -3.72
C ARG A 94 12.60 -0.36 -4.13
N GLU A 95 12.02 -0.71 -5.27
CA GLU A 95 10.80 -0.09 -5.75
C GLU A 95 9.56 -0.71 -5.09
N SER A 96 8.63 0.13 -4.67
CA SER A 96 7.33 -0.26 -4.14
C SER A 96 6.33 -0.52 -5.26
N LYS A 97 5.45 -1.52 -5.07
CA LYS A 97 4.45 -1.92 -6.07
C LYS A 97 3.13 -1.15 -5.98
N ASP A 98 2.89 -0.43 -4.88
CA ASP A 98 1.64 0.28 -4.63
C ASP A 98 1.81 1.80 -4.55
N ASN A 99 2.95 2.33 -5.01
CA ASN A 99 3.32 3.74 -4.95
C ASN A 99 3.34 4.32 -3.52
N ARG A 100 3.42 3.48 -2.49
CA ARG A 100 3.60 3.91 -1.10
C ARG A 100 4.95 3.46 -0.59
N MET A 101 5.49 4.16 0.40
CA MET A 101 6.70 3.71 1.07
C MET A 101 6.36 2.57 2.04
N HIS A 102 7.14 1.49 2.00
CA HIS A 102 7.01 0.36 2.93
C HIS A 102 8.36 0.05 3.57
N VAL A 103 8.33 -0.39 4.82
CA VAL A 103 9.52 -0.85 5.54
C VAL A 103 9.25 -2.22 6.14
N CYS A 104 10.23 -3.10 5.96
CA CYS A 104 10.27 -4.39 6.64
C CYS A 104 11.20 -4.30 7.83
N MET A 105 10.68 -4.57 9.03
CA MET A 105 11.42 -4.48 10.27
C MET A 105 11.02 -5.58 11.25
N ARG A 106 11.97 -6.02 12.07
CA ARG A 106 11.74 -7.05 13.07
C ARG A 106 12.25 -6.61 14.45
N PRO A 107 11.57 -6.98 15.55
CA PRO A 107 12.09 -6.75 16.88
C PRO A 107 13.47 -7.40 17.07
N THR A 108 14.35 -6.72 17.77
CA THR A 108 15.63 -7.26 18.22
C THR A 108 15.50 -7.74 19.66
N GLY A 109 16.40 -8.64 20.10
CA GLY A 109 16.41 -9.13 21.49
C GLY A 109 16.60 -8.02 22.54
N ASN A 110 17.09 -6.86 22.13
CA ASN A 110 17.30 -5.70 23.01
C ASN A 110 16.10 -4.72 23.03
N GLY A 111 14.97 -5.10 22.43
CA GLY A 111 13.76 -4.26 22.38
C GLY A 111 13.76 -3.17 21.30
N GLY A 112 14.80 -3.11 20.45
CA GLY A 112 14.84 -2.23 19.28
C GLY A 112 14.18 -2.84 18.05
N MET A 113 14.10 -2.07 16.96
CA MET A 113 13.70 -2.56 15.64
C MET A 113 14.91 -2.68 14.72
N ARG A 114 15.02 -3.81 14.02
CA ARG A 114 16.03 -4.03 12.98
C ARG A 114 15.39 -3.84 11.61
N LEU A 115 15.99 -2.96 10.81
CA LEU A 115 15.64 -2.76 9.41
C LEU A 115 16.06 -3.98 8.58
N LEU A 116 15.16 -4.48 7.74
CA LEU A 116 15.40 -5.57 6.79
C LEU A 116 15.49 -5.04 5.36
N CYS A 117 14.46 -4.32 4.91
CA CYS A 117 14.38 -3.71 3.58
C CYS A 117 13.52 -2.44 3.63
N ILE A 118 13.74 -1.53 2.68
CA ILE A 118 12.89 -0.37 2.42
C ILE A 118 12.47 -0.36 0.94
N PHE A 119 11.18 -0.09 0.72
CA PHE A 119 10.58 0.07 -0.59
C PHE A 119 10.10 1.50 -0.75
N MET A 120 10.63 2.19 -1.76
CA MET A 120 10.33 3.58 -2.10
C MET A 120 9.34 3.62 -3.26
N PRO A 121 8.45 4.62 -3.32
CA PRO A 121 7.65 4.84 -4.52
C PRO A 121 8.58 5.09 -5.74
N PRO A 122 8.14 4.72 -6.95
CA PRO A 122 8.90 4.99 -8.18
C PRO A 122 9.17 6.49 -8.34
N SER A 123 10.40 6.84 -8.73
CA SER A 123 10.77 8.21 -9.11
C SER A 123 10.23 8.48 -10.51
N THR A 124 9.00 8.97 -10.60
CA THR A 124 8.42 9.48 -11.86
C THR A 124 9.20 10.65 -12.42
#